data_AF-A0A2E2TJM8-F1
#
_entry.id   AF-A0A2E2TJM8-F1
#
_cell.length_a   1.000
_cell.length_b   1.000
_cell.length_c   1.000
_cell.angle_alpha   90.00
_cell.angle_beta   90.00
_cell.angle_gamma   90.00
#
_symmetry.space_group_name_H-M   'P 1'
#
loop_
_entity.id
_entity.type
_entity.pdbx_description
1 polymer ?
#
loop_
_entity_poly.entity_id
_entity_poly.type
_entity_poly.pdbx_seq_one_letter_code
_entity_poly.pdbx_strand_id
1 'polypeptide(L)'
;MKKFITISFLGLSAISNTLFAAEADCNGLIQEVSRYINNPTENKQMANKAEKWKNINWIQQQMGKGTKNTVSKKTYFWSNFGLVTINDSVVAQIGEMPQSLKKVSIDGLPSLNDTNQILGKATSIKTQLFYRYAWVCTDTGSNLIVNTNTEGNVLGVAGMSCNSSVNDATNSPDCVGFSTIKGIN
;
A
#
# COMPACT_ATOMS: atom_id res chain seq x y z
N MET A 1 51.78 -49.40 25.49
CA MET A 1 50.68 -50.27 25.00
C MET A 1 49.41 -49.44 24.90
N LYS A 2 48.74 -49.50 23.75
CA LYS A 2 47.51 -48.77 23.41
C LYS A 2 46.34 -49.21 24.32
N LYS A 3 45.54 -48.27 24.79
CA LYS A 3 44.16 -48.52 25.27
C LYS A 3 43.20 -47.52 24.61
N PHE A 4 42.06 -48.07 24.19
CA PHE A 4 41.00 -47.42 23.43
C PHE A 4 40.07 -46.58 24.32
N ILE A 5 39.70 -45.42 23.77
CA ILE A 5 38.40 -44.72 23.72
C ILE A 5 37.42 -44.87 24.90
N THR A 6 36.98 -43.73 25.44
CA THR A 6 35.56 -43.51 25.78
C THR A 6 35.20 -42.06 25.44
N ILE A 7 34.16 -41.91 24.63
CA ILE A 7 33.54 -40.65 24.23
C ILE A 7 32.57 -40.22 25.34
N SER A 8 32.53 -38.93 25.67
CA SER A 8 31.42 -38.33 26.41
C SER A 8 30.98 -37.07 25.69
N PHE A 9 29.88 -37.22 24.93
CA PHE A 9 29.05 -36.14 24.42
C PHE A 9 28.13 -35.68 25.54
N LEU A 10 28.32 -34.49 26.09
CA LEU A 10 27.28 -33.76 26.84
C LEU A 10 27.58 -32.25 26.75
N GLY A 11 26.64 -31.49 26.19
CA GLY A 11 26.75 -30.03 26.12
C GLY A 11 26.04 -29.35 24.95
N LEU A 12 25.04 -29.98 24.31
CA LEU A 12 24.05 -29.23 23.52
C LEU A 12 23.15 -28.44 24.46
N SER A 13 23.32 -27.13 24.47
CA SER A 13 22.19 -26.21 24.51
C SER A 13 22.52 -25.01 23.64
N ALA A 14 22.60 -25.26 22.33
CA ALA A 14 22.25 -24.20 21.40
C ALA A 14 20.78 -23.91 21.69
N ILE A 15 20.50 -22.78 22.33
CA ILE A 15 19.16 -22.21 22.35
C ILE A 15 18.92 -21.81 20.90
N SER A 16 18.42 -22.78 20.14
CA SER A 16 17.77 -22.54 18.86
C SER A 16 16.56 -21.68 19.19
N ASN A 17 16.75 -20.37 19.26
CA ASN A 17 15.70 -19.43 18.90
C ASN A 17 15.49 -19.60 17.39
N THR A 18 14.98 -20.77 16.99
CA THR A 18 14.07 -20.84 15.86
C THR A 18 12.90 -19.98 16.27
N LEU A 19 13.07 -18.67 16.05
CA LEU A 19 12.00 -17.77 15.75
C LEU A 19 11.35 -18.41 14.53
N PHE A 20 10.44 -19.35 14.78
CA PHE A 20 9.46 -19.74 13.80
C PHE A 20 8.80 -18.42 13.44
N ALA A 21 9.23 -17.82 12.32
CA ALA A 21 8.49 -16.78 11.68
C ALA A 21 7.13 -17.44 11.46
N ALA A 22 6.16 -17.13 12.33
CA ALA A 22 4.79 -17.51 12.14
C ALA A 22 4.50 -17.23 10.67
N GLU A 23 4.01 -18.22 9.93
CA GLU A 23 3.63 -18.02 8.53
C GLU A 23 2.87 -16.71 8.47
N ALA A 24 3.45 -15.78 7.71
CA ALA A 24 2.94 -14.43 7.59
C ALA A 24 1.46 -14.55 7.23
N ASP A 25 0.57 -14.16 8.14
CA ASP A 25 -0.89 -14.25 7.95
C ASP A 25 -1.34 -13.14 7.00
N CYS A 26 -0.90 -13.29 5.74
CA CYS A 26 -1.11 -12.34 4.66
C CYS A 26 -2.60 -12.12 4.45
N ASN A 27 -3.37 -13.20 4.38
CA ASN A 27 -4.80 -13.13 4.11
C ASN A 27 -5.59 -12.62 5.32
N GLY A 28 -5.27 -13.08 6.54
CA GLY A 28 -5.93 -12.63 7.76
C GLY A 28 -5.75 -11.13 8.00
N LEU A 29 -4.54 -10.60 7.78
CA LEU A 29 -4.34 -9.14 7.89
C LEU A 29 -5.12 -8.37 6.82
N ILE A 30 -5.17 -8.85 5.57
CA ILE A 30 -5.92 -8.19 4.50
C ILE A 30 -7.42 -8.16 4.80
N GLN A 31 -7.98 -9.27 5.28
CA GLN A 31 -9.37 -9.34 5.72
C GLN A 31 -9.65 -8.38 6.88
N GLU A 32 -8.72 -8.30 7.85
CA GLU A 32 -8.82 -7.38 8.98
C GLU A 32 -8.85 -5.91 8.50
N VAL A 33 -7.91 -5.52 7.64
CA VAL A 33 -7.84 -4.17 7.06
C VAL A 33 -9.09 -3.84 6.23
N SER A 34 -9.52 -4.77 5.38
CA SER A 34 -10.74 -4.64 4.56
C SER A 34 -11.98 -4.39 5.42
N ARG A 35 -12.17 -5.20 6.47
CA ARG A 35 -13.30 -5.08 7.41
C ARG A 35 -13.29 -3.73 8.13
N TYR A 36 -12.12 -3.25 8.55
CA TYR A 36 -11.99 -1.94 9.18
C TYR A 36 -12.36 -0.79 8.25
N ILE A 37 -11.90 -0.84 6.99
CA ILE A 37 -12.16 0.20 5.99
C ILE A 37 -13.64 0.24 5.62
N ASN A 38 -14.27 -0.93 5.42
CA ASN A 38 -15.66 -1.01 4.99
C ASN A 38 -16.65 -0.74 6.15
N ASN A 39 -16.34 -1.18 7.38
CA ASN A 39 -17.22 -1.07 8.54
C ASN A 39 -16.51 -0.46 9.77
N PRO A 40 -16.13 0.83 9.75
CA PRO A 40 -15.32 1.45 10.80
C PRO A 40 -16.05 1.59 12.16
N THR A 41 -17.37 1.66 12.17
CA THR A 41 -18.21 1.89 13.37
C THR A 41 -18.47 0.64 14.20
N GLU A 42 -18.53 -0.53 13.57
CA GLU A 42 -18.80 -1.82 14.24
C GLU A 42 -17.58 -2.35 15.00
N ASN A 43 -16.40 -1.78 14.75
CA ASN A 43 -15.14 -2.41 15.10
C ASN A 43 -14.38 -1.69 16.24
N LYS A 44 -15.09 -1.33 17.31
CA LYS A 44 -14.50 -0.65 18.50
C LYS A 44 -13.36 -1.45 19.15
N GLN A 45 -13.40 -2.78 19.11
CA GLN A 45 -12.29 -3.64 19.58
C GLN A 45 -11.09 -3.61 18.64
N MET A 46 -11.32 -3.42 17.34
CA MET A 46 -10.26 -3.19 16.40
C MET A 46 -9.69 -1.79 16.48
N ALA A 47 -10.35 -0.77 17.04
CA ALA A 47 -9.78 0.59 17.12
C ALA A 47 -8.35 0.60 17.71
N ASN A 48 -8.07 -0.23 18.72
CA ASN A 48 -6.75 -0.35 19.35
C ASN A 48 -5.71 -1.16 18.52
N LYS A 49 -6.15 -2.08 17.65
CA LYS A 49 -5.28 -2.81 16.70
C LYS A 49 -5.15 -2.09 15.35
N ALA A 50 -6.19 -1.37 14.95
CA ALA A 50 -6.35 -0.64 13.70
C ALA A 50 -5.47 0.61 13.62
N GLU A 51 -4.87 1.02 14.74
CA GLU A 51 -3.82 2.04 14.71
C GLU A 51 -2.46 1.46 14.34
N LYS A 52 -2.20 0.18 14.65
CA LYS A 52 -0.89 -0.43 14.42
C LYS A 52 -0.58 -0.59 12.94
N TRP A 53 -1.57 -0.93 12.12
CA TRP A 53 -1.38 -1.01 10.67
C TRP A 53 -1.12 0.36 10.02
N LYS A 54 -1.37 1.48 10.72
CA LYS A 54 -0.98 2.80 10.22
C LYS A 54 0.55 3.00 10.19
N ASN A 55 1.33 2.02 10.66
CA ASN A 55 2.78 1.97 10.58
C ASN A 55 3.25 0.80 9.70
N ILE A 56 4.09 1.11 8.71
CA ILE A 56 4.57 0.11 7.75
C ILE A 56 5.42 -1.00 8.36
N ASN A 57 6.19 -0.71 9.41
CA ASN A 57 7.05 -1.70 10.05
C ASN A 57 6.20 -2.79 10.71
N TRP A 58 5.07 -2.42 11.30
CA TRP A 58 4.15 -3.39 11.87
C TRP A 58 3.54 -4.29 10.79
N ILE A 59 3.10 -3.72 9.66
CA ILE A 59 2.61 -4.51 8.52
C ILE A 59 3.69 -5.47 8.03
N GLN A 60 4.93 -5.00 7.89
CA GLN A 60 6.06 -5.84 7.45
C GLN A 60 6.42 -6.94 8.46
N GLN A 61 6.17 -6.74 9.76
CA GLN A 61 6.32 -7.80 10.77
C GLN A 61 5.25 -8.89 10.62
N GLN A 62 4.02 -8.53 10.20
CA GLN A 62 2.94 -9.49 10.00
C GLN A 62 3.03 -10.21 8.64
N MET A 63 3.35 -9.48 7.57
CA MET A 63 3.27 -9.97 6.18
C MET A 63 4.62 -10.24 5.53
N GLY A 64 5.73 -9.95 6.23
CA GLY A 64 7.05 -9.91 5.62
C GLY A 64 7.27 -8.65 4.75
N LYS A 65 8.41 -8.60 4.05
CA LYS A 65 8.78 -7.46 3.20
C LYS A 65 7.97 -7.44 1.92
N GLY A 66 7.12 -6.42 1.75
CA GLY A 66 6.43 -6.16 0.48
C GLY A 66 7.36 -5.59 -0.58
N THR A 67 6.96 -5.71 -1.84
CA THR A 67 7.66 -5.05 -2.96
C THR A 67 7.54 -3.55 -2.81
N LYS A 68 8.68 -2.86 -2.66
CA LYS A 68 8.74 -1.42 -2.40
C LYS A 68 9.07 -0.66 -3.68
N ASN A 69 8.24 0.32 -4.01
CA ASN A 69 8.51 1.30 -5.06
C ASN A 69 8.47 2.71 -4.49
N THR A 70 9.39 3.57 -4.96
CA THR A 70 9.32 5.00 -4.69
C THR A 70 8.39 5.66 -5.70
N VAL A 71 7.44 6.44 -5.22
CA VAL A 71 6.48 7.16 -6.06
C VAL A 71 6.65 8.65 -5.82
N SER A 72 6.84 9.40 -6.91
CA SER A 72 6.87 10.85 -6.88
C SER A 72 5.52 11.38 -7.34
N LYS A 73 4.83 12.08 -6.44
CA LYS A 73 3.64 12.86 -6.79
C LYS A 73 4.01 14.33 -6.88
N LYS A 74 3.70 14.95 -8.00
CA LYS A 74 3.81 16.40 -8.18
C LYS A 74 2.42 16.98 -8.36
N THR A 75 2.13 18.05 -7.64
CA THR A 75 0.91 18.84 -7.84
C THR A 75 1.30 20.20 -8.40
N TYR A 76 0.84 20.49 -9.61
CA TYR A 76 1.06 21.75 -10.31
C TYR A 76 -0.17 22.64 -10.11
N PHE A 77 0.01 23.91 -9.77
CA PHE A 77 -1.09 24.84 -9.55
C PHE A 77 -1.04 26.04 -10.51
N TRP A 78 -2.21 26.45 -10.98
CA TRP A 78 -2.49 27.68 -11.73
C TRP A 78 -3.68 28.36 -11.06
N SER A 79 -3.40 29.27 -10.12
CA SER A 79 -4.42 29.94 -9.31
C SER A 79 -5.32 28.91 -8.60
N ASN A 80 -6.60 28.78 -8.98
CA ASN A 80 -7.58 27.88 -8.38
C ASN A 80 -7.65 26.48 -9.02
N PHE A 81 -6.86 26.23 -10.07
CA PHE A 81 -6.79 24.95 -10.76
C PHE A 81 -5.47 24.24 -10.43
N GLY A 82 -5.50 22.93 -10.27
CA GLY A 82 -4.29 22.14 -10.13
C GLY A 82 -4.36 20.78 -10.79
N LEU A 83 -3.21 20.26 -11.19
CA LEU A 83 -3.05 18.91 -11.72
C LEU A 83 -2.14 18.10 -10.82
N VAL A 84 -2.59 16.89 -10.50
CA VAL A 84 -1.81 15.90 -9.75
C VAL A 84 -1.24 14.92 -10.75
N THR A 85 0.08 14.81 -10.76
CA THR A 85 0.79 13.79 -11.53
C THR A 85 1.42 12.75 -10.60
N ILE A 86 1.42 11.49 -11.03
CA ILE A 86 2.16 10.40 -10.43
C ILE A 86 3.06 9.82 -11.51
N ASN A 87 4.38 9.77 -11.26
CA ASN A 87 5.38 9.33 -12.26
C ASN A 87 5.16 10.02 -13.63
N ASP A 88 4.93 11.33 -13.57
CA ASP A 88 4.69 12.23 -14.70
C ASP A 88 3.39 12.01 -15.50
N SER A 89 2.54 11.05 -15.12
CA SER A 89 1.17 10.90 -15.65
C SER A 89 0.17 11.71 -14.82
N VAL A 90 -0.70 12.49 -15.47
CA VAL A 90 -1.81 13.19 -14.81
C VAL A 90 -2.84 12.16 -14.35
N VAL A 91 -3.13 12.14 -13.05
CA VAL A 91 -4.05 11.17 -12.43
C VAL A 91 -5.27 11.81 -11.79
N ALA A 92 -5.21 13.12 -11.51
CA ALA A 92 -6.31 13.86 -10.94
C ALA A 92 -6.15 15.35 -11.19
N GLN A 93 -7.25 16.08 -11.00
CA GLN A 93 -7.27 17.54 -10.95
C GLN A 93 -7.79 18.02 -9.59
N ILE A 94 -7.48 19.26 -9.26
CA ILE A 94 -7.95 19.98 -8.07
C ILE A 94 -8.60 21.28 -8.55
N GLY A 95 -9.76 21.60 -7.99
CA GLY A 95 -10.50 22.80 -8.35
C GLY A 95 -11.22 22.70 -9.69
N GLU A 96 -11.74 23.84 -10.16
CA GLU A 96 -12.48 23.92 -11.41
C GLU A 96 -11.52 24.02 -12.61
N MET A 97 -11.71 23.15 -13.59
CA MET A 97 -10.95 23.20 -14.84
C MET A 97 -11.34 24.45 -15.67
N PRO A 98 -10.38 25.30 -16.08
CA PRO A 98 -10.65 26.41 -16.98
C PRO A 98 -11.30 25.97 -18.29
N GLN A 99 -12.22 26.78 -18.83
CA GLN A 99 -12.94 26.48 -20.08
C GLN A 99 -12.01 26.28 -21.28
N SER A 100 -10.85 26.94 -21.29
CA SER A 100 -9.82 26.77 -22.32
C SER A 100 -9.23 25.35 -22.32
N LEU A 101 -9.11 24.70 -21.16
CA LEU A 101 -8.62 23.32 -21.05
C LEU A 101 -9.69 22.28 -21.34
N LYS A 102 -10.96 22.54 -21.02
CA LYS A 102 -12.07 21.60 -21.28
C LYS A 102 -12.15 21.15 -22.75
N LYS A 103 -11.68 21.99 -23.68
CA LYS A 103 -11.67 21.71 -25.12
C LYS A 103 -10.58 20.71 -25.55
N VAL A 104 -9.54 20.54 -24.74
CA VAL A 104 -8.39 19.66 -25.04
C VAL A 104 -8.26 18.48 -24.07
N SER A 105 -9.05 18.47 -23.00
CA SER A 105 -9.09 17.36 -22.04
C SER A 105 -9.72 16.12 -22.66
N ILE A 106 -9.02 14.99 -22.52
CA ILE A 106 -9.54 13.66 -22.87
C ILE A 106 -10.02 13.03 -21.56
N ASP A 107 -11.23 12.46 -21.56
CA ASP A 107 -11.84 11.83 -20.38
C ASP A 107 -11.89 12.73 -19.12
N GLY A 108 -11.98 14.05 -19.33
CA GLY A 108 -12.06 15.03 -18.25
C GLY A 108 -10.73 15.34 -17.56
N LEU A 109 -9.59 14.89 -18.09
CA LEU A 109 -8.25 15.27 -17.63
C LEU A 109 -7.39 15.82 -18.78
N PRO A 110 -6.82 17.03 -18.65
CA PRO A 110 -5.87 17.55 -19.64
C PRO A 110 -4.48 16.96 -19.38
N SER A 111 -3.66 16.89 -20.43
CA SER A 111 -2.24 16.58 -20.24
C SER A 111 -1.52 17.77 -19.58
N LEU A 112 -0.41 17.49 -18.90
CA LEU A 112 0.44 18.55 -18.34
C LEU A 112 1.02 19.45 -19.44
N ASN A 113 1.31 18.87 -20.61
CA ASN A 113 1.84 19.63 -21.75
C ASN A 113 0.81 20.64 -22.27
N ASP A 114 -0.42 20.19 -22.55
CA ASP A 114 -1.47 21.07 -23.08
C ASP A 114 -1.84 22.16 -22.06
N THR A 115 -1.83 21.80 -20.78
CA THR A 115 -2.04 22.75 -19.69
C THR A 115 -0.97 23.84 -19.68
N ASN A 116 0.30 23.47 -19.81
CA ASN A 116 1.40 24.44 -19.87
C ASN A 116 1.34 25.31 -21.13
N GLN A 117 0.88 24.77 -22.26
CA GLN A 117 0.72 25.54 -23.50
C GLN A 117 -0.40 26.58 -23.40
N ILE A 118 -1.52 26.22 -22.75
CA ILE A 118 -2.72 27.07 -22.68
C ILE A 118 -2.65 28.07 -21.53
N LEU A 119 -2.20 27.64 -20.34
CA LEU A 119 -2.17 28.46 -19.13
C LEU A 119 -0.79 29.03 -18.80
N GLY A 120 0.25 28.63 -19.55
CA GLY A 120 1.63 28.94 -19.20
C GLY A 120 2.17 28.04 -18.07
N LYS A 121 3.32 28.40 -17.51
CA LYS A 121 3.95 27.62 -16.43
C LYS A 121 3.12 27.69 -15.14
N ALA A 122 3.08 26.57 -14.40
CA ALA A 122 2.46 26.52 -13.07
C ALA A 122 3.05 27.59 -12.14
N THR A 123 2.20 28.26 -11.37
CA THR A 123 2.61 29.27 -10.38
C THR A 123 3.29 28.63 -9.18
N SER A 124 2.95 27.38 -8.86
CA SER A 124 3.65 26.59 -7.86
C SER A 124 3.61 25.10 -8.19
N ILE A 125 4.63 24.38 -7.73
CA ILE A 125 4.73 22.93 -7.87
C ILE A 125 5.06 22.35 -6.49
N LYS A 126 4.18 21.51 -5.96
CA LYS A 126 4.43 20.77 -4.73
C LYS A 126 4.86 19.36 -5.09
N THR A 127 6.03 18.94 -4.62
CA THR A 127 6.52 17.57 -4.80
C THR A 127 6.41 16.83 -3.48
N GLN A 128 5.83 15.63 -3.53
CA GLN A 128 5.72 14.73 -2.40
C GLN A 128 6.22 13.35 -2.81
N LEU A 129 7.20 12.85 -2.06
CA LEU A 129 7.68 11.48 -2.17
C LEU A 129 6.91 10.60 -1.20
N PHE A 130 6.48 9.44 -1.68
CA PHE A 130 5.92 8.39 -0.84
C PHE A 130 6.42 7.02 -1.31
N TYR A 131 6.36 6.05 -0.40
CA TYR A 131 6.67 4.66 -0.74
C TYR A 131 5.38 3.87 -0.91
N ARG A 132 5.30 3.12 -2.00
CA ARG A 132 4.25 2.15 -2.26
C ARG A 132 4.79 0.76 -1.99
N TYR A 133 4.14 0.05 -1.06
CA TYR A 133 4.41 -1.34 -0.76
C TYR A 133 3.27 -2.19 -1.30
N ALA A 134 3.60 -3.35 -1.86
CA ALA A 134 2.63 -4.31 -2.37
C ALA A 134 2.90 -5.72 -1.83
N TRP A 135 1.83 -6.41 -1.47
CA TRP A 135 1.80 -7.83 -1.11
C TRP A 135 0.72 -8.53 -1.92
N VAL A 136 0.98 -9.77 -2.30
CA VAL A 136 0.02 -10.67 -2.94
C VAL A 136 0.10 -11.99 -2.19
N CYS A 137 -1.02 -12.44 -1.64
CA CYS A 137 -1.14 -13.74 -1.00
C CYS A 137 -1.39 -14.78 -2.11
N THR A 138 -0.43 -15.66 -2.35
CA THR A 138 -0.46 -16.60 -3.49
C THR A 138 -1.52 -17.69 -3.35
N ASP A 139 -1.92 -17.98 -2.12
CA ASP A 139 -2.92 -18.98 -1.73
C ASP A 139 -4.35 -18.54 -2.04
N THR A 140 -4.68 -17.27 -1.77
CA THR A 140 -6.05 -16.72 -1.93
C THR A 140 -6.20 -15.72 -3.07
N GLY A 141 -5.09 -15.19 -3.60
CA GLY A 141 -5.13 -14.10 -4.59
C GLY A 141 -5.44 -12.74 -3.98
N SER A 142 -5.62 -12.66 -2.65
CA SER A 142 -5.73 -11.41 -1.93
C SER A 142 -4.50 -10.53 -2.15
N ASN A 143 -4.68 -9.21 -2.19
CA ASN A 143 -3.57 -8.27 -2.31
C ASN A 143 -3.76 -7.04 -1.44
N LEU A 144 -2.62 -6.47 -1.02
CA LEU A 144 -2.55 -5.26 -0.23
C LEU A 144 -1.58 -4.28 -0.87
N ILE A 145 -2.02 -3.05 -1.03
CA ILE A 145 -1.23 -1.92 -1.46
C ILE A 145 -1.25 -0.88 -0.36
N VAL A 146 -0.08 -0.50 0.14
CA VAL A 146 0.07 0.49 1.21
C VAL A 146 0.95 1.63 0.71
N ASN A 147 0.43 2.85 0.75
CA ASN A 147 1.18 4.07 0.48
C ASN A 147 1.59 4.71 1.80
N THR A 148 2.84 5.13 1.92
CA THR A 148 3.41 5.68 3.16
C THR A 148 4.23 6.93 2.89
N ASN A 149 4.29 7.87 3.84
CA ASN A 149 5.27 8.94 3.77
C ASN A 149 6.70 8.38 3.98
N THR A 150 7.70 9.26 3.91
CA THR A 150 9.11 8.88 4.09
C THR A 150 9.46 8.35 5.49
N GLU A 151 8.61 8.62 6.49
CA GLU A 151 8.76 8.15 7.87
C GLU A 151 8.10 6.77 8.08
N GLY A 152 7.41 6.23 7.08
CA GLY A 152 6.70 4.95 7.16
C GLY A 152 5.29 5.05 7.74
N ASN A 153 4.75 6.26 7.90
CA ASN A 153 3.35 6.48 8.26
C ASN A 153 2.44 6.24 7.07
N VAL A 154 1.41 5.42 7.23
CA VAL A 154 0.47 5.06 6.17
C VAL A 154 -0.41 6.26 5.80
N LEU A 155 -0.38 6.61 4.52
CA LEU A 155 -1.19 7.66 3.89
C LEU A 155 -2.46 7.10 3.23
N GLY A 156 -2.40 5.86 2.77
CA GLY A 156 -3.54 5.20 2.16
C GLY A 156 -3.29 3.72 1.97
N VAL A 157 -4.38 2.97 1.91
CA VAL A 157 -4.37 1.52 1.70
C VAL A 157 -5.42 1.18 0.66
N ALA A 158 -5.10 0.27 -0.24
CA ALA A 158 -6.05 -0.32 -1.16
C ALA A 158 -5.75 -1.80 -1.29
N GLY A 159 -6.73 -2.58 -1.72
CA GLY A 159 -6.50 -3.99 -1.93
C GLY A 159 -7.76 -4.74 -2.29
N MET A 160 -7.59 -6.05 -2.32
CA MET A 160 -8.65 -7.02 -2.55
C MET A 160 -8.51 -8.14 -1.55
N SER A 161 -9.60 -8.46 -0.87
CA SER A 161 -9.69 -9.52 0.13
C SER A 161 -10.55 -10.64 -0.42
N CYS A 162 -9.98 -11.82 -0.61
CA CYS A 162 -10.66 -13.01 -1.12
C CYS A 162 -10.77 -14.09 -0.03
N ASN A 163 -11.89 -14.80 0.03
CA ASN A 163 -12.13 -15.84 1.06
C ASN A 163 -11.79 -17.27 0.59
N SER A 164 -11.72 -17.51 -0.73
CA SER A 164 -11.44 -18.83 -1.32
C SER A 164 -10.06 -18.88 -1.97
N SER A 165 -9.48 -20.09 -2.02
CA SER A 165 -8.18 -20.32 -2.65
C SER A 165 -8.24 -20.18 -4.17
N VAL A 166 -7.15 -19.70 -4.80
CA VAL A 166 -7.07 -19.40 -6.25
C VAL A 166 -7.32 -20.62 -7.15
N ASN A 167 -7.33 -21.83 -6.61
CA ASN A 167 -7.56 -23.06 -7.38
C ASN A 167 -9.01 -23.23 -7.91
N ASP A 168 -9.94 -22.33 -7.58
CA ASP A 168 -11.34 -22.35 -8.04
C ASP A 168 -11.65 -21.20 -9.04
N ALA A 169 -10.67 -20.90 -9.90
CA ALA A 169 -10.52 -19.66 -10.67
C ALA A 169 -11.57 -19.35 -11.76
N THR A 170 -12.63 -20.13 -11.94
CA THR A 170 -13.60 -19.82 -13.00
C THR A 170 -14.71 -18.88 -12.57
N ASN A 171 -14.98 -18.74 -11.26
CA ASN A 171 -15.87 -17.73 -10.69
C ASN A 171 -15.66 -17.70 -9.16
N SER A 172 -14.70 -16.93 -8.63
CA SER A 172 -14.63 -16.69 -7.18
C SER A 172 -15.43 -15.42 -6.83
N PRO A 173 -16.72 -15.52 -6.44
CA PRO A 173 -17.56 -14.39 -6.08
C PRO A 173 -17.15 -13.68 -4.77
N ASP A 174 -16.07 -14.11 -4.11
CA ASP A 174 -15.81 -13.75 -2.72
C ASP A 174 -14.70 -12.72 -2.52
N CYS A 175 -14.31 -12.01 -3.58
CA CYS A 175 -13.30 -10.96 -3.49
C CYS A 175 -13.94 -9.60 -3.26
N VAL A 176 -13.65 -8.99 -2.10
CA VAL A 176 -14.11 -7.64 -1.75
C VAL A 176 -12.97 -6.66 -1.92
N GLY A 177 -13.16 -5.71 -2.85
CA GLY A 177 -12.26 -4.57 -3.02
C GLY A 177 -12.45 -3.56 -1.88
N PHE A 178 -11.35 -2.96 -1.44
CA PHE A 178 -11.38 -1.91 -0.43
C PHE A 178 -10.33 -0.85 -0.75
N SER A 179 -10.62 0.40 -0.38
CA SER A 179 -9.63 1.46 -0.42
C SER A 179 -9.95 2.55 0.59
N THR A 180 -8.89 3.12 1.15
CA THR A 180 -8.95 4.35 1.94
C THR A 180 -7.74 5.20 1.60
N ILE A 181 -7.98 6.49 1.40
CA ILE A 181 -6.92 7.49 1.25
C ILE A 181 -7.17 8.47 2.38
N LYS A 182 -6.26 8.52 3.35
CA LYS A 182 -6.30 9.62 4.32
C LYS A 182 -5.88 10.86 3.55
N GLY A 183 -6.80 11.81 3.46
CA GLY A 183 -6.68 13.02 2.64
C GLY A 183 -5.26 13.52 2.60
N ILE A 184 -4.63 13.37 1.43
CA ILE A 184 -3.40 14.09 1.13
C ILE A 184 -3.82 15.52 0.79
N ASN A 185 -4.27 16.25 1.81
CA ASN A 185 -4.58 17.68 1.74
C ASN A 185 -3.28 18.47 1.84
#